data_AF-A0A9P5CTD9-F1
#
_entry.id   AF-A0A9P5CTD9-F1
#
_cell.length_a   1.000
_cell.length_b   1.000
_cell.length_c   1.000
_cell.angle_alpha   90.00
_cell.angle_beta   90.00
_cell.angle_gamma   90.00
#
_symmetry.space_group_name_H-M   'P 1'
#
loop_
_entity.id
_entity.type
_entity.pdbx_description
1 polymer ?
#
loop_
_entity_poly.entity_id
_entity_poly.type
_entity_poly.pdbx_seq_one_letter_code
_entity_poly.pdbx_strand_id
1 'polypeptide(L)'
;MPPAAFFPLSLLPFSRKTNKLKIRLLPNISQQQEFASSMFTHEAVASICFHILTAHRSIVQLFNILGTALMGLVLTQAAPACHISSSSSEMIVAGNKTYAIVPIQWTVQINNTESPYNLTIEGTKQDVFHSITRVDPDAAANINNTVNAITTALFANHTSSAIPGIHDDATYTPINHFCNVAGWGRCSVDRLYQGIAYLDGVPGQPSNGPGPGTCGRVSCSYSAAIFWCNDNMETKVLDSFGSIGDGVERIIDVCSVGSRALVDGQQFFSDGWNAIARYDAC
;
A
#
# COMPACT_ATOMS: atom_id res chain seq x y z
N MET A 1 -20.72 70.94 13.54
CA MET A 1 -19.71 71.40 14.51
C MET A 1 -18.59 70.36 14.56
N PRO A 2 -17.32 70.80 14.62
CA PRO A 2 -16.20 70.18 13.90
C PRO A 2 -15.18 69.54 14.89
N PRO A 3 -13.93 69.20 14.49
CA PRO A 3 -13.60 68.01 13.71
C PRO A 3 -12.39 67.22 14.28
N ALA A 4 -12.06 66.11 13.60
CA ALA A 4 -10.72 65.56 13.32
C ALA A 4 -9.77 65.16 14.49
N ALA A 5 -9.28 63.92 14.43
CA ALA A 5 -7.84 63.67 14.25
C ALA A 5 -7.59 62.21 13.84
N PHE A 6 -7.32 62.01 12.55
CA PHE A 6 -6.48 60.92 12.05
C PHE A 6 -5.04 61.16 12.54
N PHE A 7 -4.37 60.11 13.02
CA PHE A 7 -2.91 60.06 13.04
C PHE A 7 -2.41 58.79 12.33
N PRO A 8 -1.33 58.90 11.55
CA PRO A 8 -0.89 57.86 10.63
C PRO A 8 -0.03 56.82 11.34
N LEU A 9 -0.23 55.53 11.02
CA LEU A 9 0.73 54.48 11.33
C LEU A 9 1.95 54.71 10.43
N SER A 10 2.99 55.29 11.01
CA SER A 10 4.29 55.46 10.37
C SER A 10 4.97 54.11 10.20
N LEU A 11 5.37 53.83 8.97
CA LEU A 11 6.25 52.74 8.57
C LEU A 11 7.57 52.86 9.34
N LEU A 12 7.82 51.95 10.27
CA LEU A 12 9.17 51.69 10.79
C LEU A 12 9.84 50.62 9.91
N PRO A 13 11.06 50.86 9.39
CA PRO A 13 11.77 49.89 8.58
C PRO A 13 12.27 48.75 9.47
N PHE A 14 11.79 47.53 9.24
CA PHE A 14 12.36 46.34 9.85
C PHE A 14 13.75 46.10 9.25
N SER A 15 14.77 46.42 10.04
CA SER A 15 16.17 46.14 9.74
C SER A 15 16.39 44.63 9.55
N ARG A 16 16.70 44.22 8.32
CA ARG A 16 17.15 42.86 7.99
C ARG A 16 18.55 42.64 8.59
N LYS A 17 18.61 42.15 9.83
CA LYS A 17 19.83 41.50 10.33
C LYS A 17 20.00 40.17 9.61
N THR A 18 20.92 40.14 8.65
CA THR A 18 21.40 38.92 8.01
C THR A 18 22.26 38.15 9.01
N ASN A 19 21.68 37.15 9.67
CA ASN A 19 22.47 36.12 10.34
C ASN A 19 23.14 35.26 9.25
N LYS A 20 24.41 35.56 8.97
CA LYS A 20 25.31 34.69 8.20
C LYS A 20 25.47 33.38 8.96
N LEU A 21 24.73 32.35 8.57
CA LEU A 21 25.06 30.98 8.94
C LEU A 21 26.37 30.62 8.23
N LYS A 22 27.45 30.51 9.00
CA LYS A 22 28.77 30.13 8.51
C LYS A 22 28.76 28.62 8.23
N ILE A 23 28.35 28.23 7.02
CA ILE A 23 28.51 26.87 6.52
C ILE A 23 30.01 26.59 6.45
N ARG A 24 30.50 25.71 7.33
CA ARG A 24 31.83 25.10 7.20
C ARG A 24 31.77 24.18 5.99
N LEU A 25 32.39 24.61 4.90
CA LEU A 25 32.71 23.75 3.77
C LEU A 25 33.58 22.60 4.28
N LEU A 26 33.07 21.36 4.14
CA LEU A 26 33.85 20.15 4.31
C LEU A 26 34.91 20.09 3.20
N PRO A 27 36.15 19.68 3.51
CA PRO A 27 37.20 19.58 2.50
C PRO A 27 36.92 18.47 1.48
N ASN A 28 37.44 18.76 0.30
CA ASN A 28 37.33 18.09 -0.99
C ASN A 28 37.68 16.58 -0.95
N ILE A 29 36.91 15.78 -1.72
CA ILE A 29 37.06 14.33 -1.90
C ILE A 29 38.17 14.06 -2.92
N SER A 30 39.41 14.41 -2.58
CA SER A 30 40.58 14.11 -3.44
C SER A 30 41.90 13.87 -2.68
N GLN A 31 41.87 13.63 -1.35
CA GLN A 31 43.08 13.36 -0.56
C GLN A 31 42.98 12.15 0.40
N GLN A 32 42.09 11.19 0.15
CA GLN A 32 41.99 9.95 0.95
C GLN A 32 42.50 8.70 0.21
N GLN A 33 43.33 8.85 -0.82
CA GLN A 33 43.77 7.71 -1.66
C GLN A 33 45.28 7.39 -1.58
N GLU A 34 46.02 7.93 -0.61
CA GLU A 34 47.49 7.75 -0.54
C GLU A 34 48.05 7.29 0.82
N PHE A 35 47.24 6.75 1.73
CA PHE A 35 47.71 6.28 3.05
C PHE A 35 47.36 4.83 3.41
N ALA A 36 47.40 3.92 2.42
CA ALA A 36 47.29 2.48 2.68
C ALA A 36 48.22 1.63 1.78
N SER A 37 49.40 2.16 1.43
CA SER A 37 50.42 1.43 0.68
C SER A 37 51.75 1.45 1.41
N SER A 38 51.82 0.76 2.55
CA SER A 38 53.09 0.32 3.12
C SER A 38 52.79 -0.64 4.27
N MET A 39 53.49 -1.77 4.27
CA MET A 39 53.45 -2.84 5.28
C MET A 39 52.24 -3.79 5.15
N PHE A 40 52.41 -4.87 4.38
CA PHE A 40 52.34 -6.25 4.87
C PHE A 40 52.74 -7.19 3.72
N THR A 41 53.72 -8.04 4.00
CA THR A 41 54.37 -8.94 3.05
C THR A 41 53.45 -10.08 2.61
N HIS A 42 53.49 -10.38 1.32
CA HIS A 42 52.46 -11.11 0.56
C HIS A 42 52.56 -12.65 0.63
N GLU A 43 53.35 -13.23 1.53
CA GLU A 43 53.63 -14.67 1.56
C GLU A 43 52.98 -15.44 2.73
N ALA A 44 52.48 -14.76 3.78
CA ALA A 44 51.94 -15.45 4.96
C ALA A 44 50.42 -15.76 4.87
N VAL A 45 49.65 -15.01 4.09
CA VAL A 45 48.17 -15.13 4.06
C VAL A 45 47.70 -16.30 3.16
N ALA A 46 48.47 -16.66 2.14
CA ALA A 46 48.12 -17.76 1.23
C ALA A 46 48.23 -19.15 1.90
N SER A 47 49.16 -19.34 2.84
CA SER A 47 49.37 -20.63 3.51
C SER A 47 48.28 -20.98 4.54
N ILE A 48 47.67 -19.96 5.15
CA ILE A 48 46.60 -20.17 6.16
C ILE A 48 45.27 -20.48 5.46
N CYS A 49 44.97 -19.83 4.33
CA CYS A 49 43.77 -20.13 3.54
C CYS A 49 43.78 -21.56 2.96
N PHE A 50 44.95 -22.09 2.56
CA PHE A 50 45.04 -23.45 2.01
C PHE A 50 44.80 -24.56 3.06
N HIS A 51 45.19 -24.34 4.32
CA HIS A 51 44.94 -25.31 5.40
C HIS A 51 43.50 -25.26 5.94
N ILE A 52 42.85 -24.09 5.94
CA ILE A 52 41.44 -23.98 6.35
C ILE A 52 40.50 -24.61 5.30
N LEU A 53 40.81 -24.47 4.01
CA LEU A 53 40.02 -25.07 2.92
C LEU A 53 40.15 -26.60 2.81
N THR A 54 41.30 -27.17 3.21
CA THR A 54 41.51 -28.63 3.20
C THR A 54 40.89 -29.33 4.42
N ALA A 55 40.84 -28.65 5.57
CA ALA A 55 40.12 -29.15 6.76
C ALA A 55 38.59 -29.22 6.54
N HIS A 56 38.02 -28.24 5.83
CA HIS A 56 36.58 -28.21 5.54
C HIS A 56 36.13 -29.29 4.55
N ARG A 57 36.98 -29.68 3.59
CA ARG A 57 36.69 -30.78 2.65
C ARG A 57 36.67 -32.16 3.32
N SER A 58 37.48 -32.36 4.35
CA SER A 58 37.55 -33.64 5.08
C SER A 58 36.37 -33.83 6.04
N ILE A 59 35.87 -32.73 6.64
CA ILE A 59 34.72 -32.76 7.54
C ILE A 59 33.41 -33.02 6.77
N VAL A 60 33.22 -32.42 5.58
CA VAL A 60 32.00 -32.66 4.77
C VAL A 60 31.95 -34.07 4.19
N GLN A 61 33.08 -34.71 3.92
CA GLN A 61 33.11 -36.12 3.48
C GLN A 61 32.79 -37.10 4.62
N LEU A 62 33.16 -36.81 5.87
CA LEU A 62 32.82 -37.65 7.02
C LEU A 62 31.32 -37.61 7.37
N PHE A 63 30.64 -36.47 7.16
CA PHE A 63 29.19 -36.39 7.35
C PHE A 63 28.38 -37.06 6.21
N ASN A 64 28.92 -37.15 5.00
CA ASN A 64 28.24 -37.82 3.87
C ASN A 64 28.40 -39.35 3.84
N ILE A 65 29.32 -39.92 4.62
CA ILE A 65 29.53 -41.38 4.68
C ILE A 65 28.75 -42.01 5.85
N LEU A 66 28.32 -41.23 6.85
CA LEU A 66 27.47 -41.69 7.96
C LEU A 66 25.95 -41.54 7.72
N GLY A 67 25.54 -40.93 6.61
CA GLY A 67 24.13 -40.70 6.27
C GLY A 67 23.49 -41.71 5.28
N THR A 68 24.24 -42.66 4.73
CA THR A 68 23.78 -43.51 3.62
C THR A 68 23.57 -44.98 3.99
N ALA A 69 23.31 -45.27 5.26
CA ALA A 69 22.93 -46.60 5.73
C ALA A 69 21.47 -46.66 6.22
N LEU A 70 20.52 -46.08 5.49
CA LEU A 70 19.10 -46.46 5.57
C LEU A 70 18.32 -45.91 4.35
N MET A 71 18.53 -46.46 3.16
CA MET A 71 17.59 -46.28 2.04
C MET A 71 17.31 -47.63 1.39
N GLY A 72 16.38 -48.35 1.99
CA GLY A 72 15.62 -49.38 1.30
C GLY A 72 14.44 -48.73 0.58
N LEU A 73 14.42 -48.88 -0.75
CA LEU A 73 13.25 -48.97 -1.62
C LEU A 73 12.02 -48.12 -1.26
N VAL A 74 11.96 -46.89 -1.78
CA VAL A 74 10.68 -46.29 -2.22
C VAL A 74 10.93 -45.53 -3.53
N LEU A 75 10.45 -46.09 -4.64
CA LEU A 75 10.22 -45.34 -5.88
C LEU A 75 8.96 -44.51 -5.67
N THR A 76 9.12 -43.27 -5.22
CA THR A 76 8.07 -42.26 -5.34
C THR A 76 8.58 -41.14 -6.23
N GLN A 77 7.82 -40.93 -7.30
CA GLN A 77 7.92 -39.84 -8.24
C GLN A 77 7.99 -38.54 -7.45
N ALA A 78 9.10 -37.80 -7.56
CA ALA A 78 9.16 -36.44 -7.04
C ALA A 78 8.26 -35.58 -7.92
N ALA A 79 7.02 -35.37 -7.49
CA ALA A 79 6.25 -34.22 -7.95
C ALA A 79 7.07 -32.96 -7.63
N PRO A 80 7.06 -31.93 -8.49
CA PRO A 80 7.67 -30.65 -8.13
C PRO A 80 7.07 -30.23 -6.79
N ALA A 81 7.93 -30.01 -5.80
CA ALA A 81 7.51 -29.41 -4.55
C ALA A 81 6.88 -28.07 -4.91
N CYS A 82 5.54 -28.04 -4.94
CA CYS A 82 4.81 -26.79 -4.90
C CYS A 82 5.37 -26.08 -3.67
N HIS A 83 5.92 -24.89 -3.87
CA HIS A 83 6.21 -24.00 -2.76
C HIS A 83 4.90 -23.87 -1.99
N ILE A 84 4.80 -24.57 -0.86
CA ILE A 84 3.82 -24.23 0.16
C ILE A 84 4.29 -22.87 0.64
N SER A 85 3.72 -21.81 0.09
CA SER A 85 3.72 -20.53 0.78
C SER A 85 3.11 -20.84 2.14
N SER A 86 3.92 -20.72 3.19
CA SER A 86 3.37 -20.68 4.54
C SER A 86 2.46 -19.46 4.54
N SER A 87 1.15 -19.68 4.36
CA SER A 87 0.14 -18.67 4.57
C SER A 87 0.13 -18.35 6.06
N SER A 88 1.08 -17.53 6.50
CA SER A 88 0.80 -16.67 7.63
C SER A 88 -0.32 -15.78 7.15
N SER A 89 -1.56 -16.13 7.50
CA SER A 89 -2.71 -15.28 7.25
C SER A 89 -2.37 -13.91 7.83
N GLU A 90 -2.10 -12.95 6.96
CA GLU A 90 -1.81 -11.60 7.38
C GLU A 90 -3.06 -11.08 8.10
N MET A 91 -2.88 -10.45 9.26
CA MET A 91 -3.99 -10.00 10.09
C MET A 91 -3.93 -8.50 10.34
N ILE A 92 -5.09 -7.85 10.34
CA ILE A 92 -5.22 -6.45 10.77
C ILE A 92 -5.82 -6.44 12.18
N VAL A 93 -5.11 -5.87 13.15
CA VAL A 93 -5.64 -5.64 14.50
C VAL A 93 -6.19 -4.23 14.60
N ALA A 94 -7.50 -4.09 14.83
CA ALA A 94 -8.21 -2.82 14.95
C ALA A 94 -8.91 -2.72 16.31
N GLY A 95 -8.29 -2.06 17.29
CA GLY A 95 -8.80 -2.03 18.65
C GLY A 95 -8.91 -3.44 19.25
N ASN A 96 -10.13 -3.89 19.55
CA ASN A 96 -10.40 -5.23 20.08
C ASN A 96 -10.76 -6.27 18.99
N LYS A 97 -10.77 -5.86 17.71
CA LYS A 97 -11.05 -6.75 16.57
C LYS A 97 -9.75 -7.17 15.89
N THR A 98 -9.76 -8.38 15.34
CA THR A 98 -8.70 -8.87 14.45
C THR A 98 -9.36 -9.35 13.16
N TYR A 99 -8.83 -8.90 12.03
CA TYR A 99 -9.32 -9.24 10.72
C TYR A 99 -8.32 -10.14 9.98
N ALA A 100 -8.78 -11.25 9.43
CA ALA A 100 -8.00 -12.06 8.50
C ALA A 100 -7.98 -11.39 7.12
N ILE A 101 -6.81 -11.24 6.53
CA ILE A 101 -6.69 -10.79 5.14
C ILE A 101 -6.92 -11.99 4.21
N VAL A 102 -7.94 -11.88 3.37
CA VAL A 102 -8.33 -12.88 2.37
C VAL A 102 -8.35 -12.24 0.97
N PRO A 103 -8.14 -13.02 -0.10
CA PRO A 103 -8.40 -12.54 -1.45
C PRO A 103 -9.87 -12.12 -1.59
N ILE A 104 -10.11 -10.93 -2.14
CA ILE A 104 -11.46 -10.50 -2.52
C ILE A 104 -11.75 -10.85 -3.97
N GLN A 105 -13.02 -11.07 -4.27
CA GLN A 105 -13.49 -11.38 -5.62
C GLN A 105 -14.18 -10.18 -6.24
N TRP A 106 -13.83 -9.91 -7.49
CA TRP A 106 -14.36 -8.85 -8.34
C TRP A 106 -15.18 -9.47 -9.44
N THR A 107 -16.45 -9.08 -9.59
CA THR A 107 -17.27 -9.53 -10.72
C THR A 107 -17.43 -8.39 -11.70
N VAL A 108 -16.80 -8.53 -12.87
CA VAL A 108 -16.82 -7.54 -13.96
C VAL A 108 -17.63 -8.08 -15.13
N GLN A 109 -18.55 -7.29 -15.67
CA GLN A 109 -19.29 -7.63 -16.88
C GLN A 109 -18.44 -7.36 -18.12
N ILE A 110 -18.24 -8.37 -18.95
CA ILE A 110 -17.54 -8.27 -20.23
C ILE A 110 -18.57 -8.23 -21.35
N ASN A 111 -18.63 -7.09 -22.05
CA ASN A 111 -19.66 -6.80 -23.03
C ASN A 111 -19.13 -6.73 -24.48
N ASN A 112 -17.82 -6.84 -24.68
CA ASN A 112 -17.18 -6.74 -26.00
C ASN A 112 -17.23 -8.05 -26.82
N THR A 113 -18.07 -9.00 -26.41
CA THR A 113 -18.29 -10.29 -27.06
C THR A 113 -19.74 -10.43 -27.52
N GLU A 114 -20.00 -11.26 -28.53
CA GLU A 114 -21.36 -11.56 -29.02
C GLU A 114 -22.30 -12.09 -27.91
N SER A 115 -21.74 -12.74 -26.89
CA SER A 115 -22.46 -13.20 -25.70
C SER A 115 -21.79 -12.64 -24.44
N PRO A 116 -22.32 -11.55 -23.85
CA PRO A 116 -21.77 -10.97 -22.63
C PRO A 116 -21.66 -11.98 -21.49
N TYR A 117 -20.63 -11.85 -20.65
CA TYR A 117 -20.37 -12.76 -19.54
C TYR A 117 -19.74 -12.07 -18.33
N ASN A 118 -19.84 -12.73 -17.17
CA ASN A 118 -19.23 -12.25 -15.92
C ASN A 118 -17.82 -12.84 -15.80
N LEU A 119 -16.83 -11.97 -15.66
CA LEU A 119 -15.46 -12.35 -15.30
C LEU A 119 -15.26 -12.14 -13.80
N THR A 120 -14.97 -13.22 -13.06
CA THR A 120 -14.60 -13.14 -11.65
C THR A 120 -13.09 -13.12 -11.51
N ILE A 121 -12.56 -12.12 -10.81
CA ILE A 121 -11.12 -11.88 -10.62
C ILE A 121 -10.82 -11.83 -9.13
N GLU A 122 -9.84 -12.59 -8.67
CA GLU A 122 -9.37 -12.54 -7.29
C GLU A 122 -8.16 -11.60 -7.18
N GLY A 123 -8.18 -10.69 -6.19
CA GLY A 123 -7.03 -9.86 -5.86
C GLY A 123 -7.33 -8.36 -5.72
N THR A 124 -6.34 -7.55 -6.07
CA THR A 124 -6.36 -6.09 -5.98
C THR A 124 -6.91 -5.45 -7.25
N LYS A 125 -7.15 -4.13 -7.21
CA LYS A 125 -7.48 -3.34 -8.41
C LYS A 125 -6.45 -3.50 -9.54
N GLN A 126 -5.18 -3.73 -9.22
CA GLN A 126 -4.14 -3.96 -10.22
C GLN A 126 -4.35 -5.28 -10.96
N ASP A 127 -4.75 -6.33 -10.24
CA ASP A 127 -5.05 -7.64 -10.81
C ASP A 127 -6.28 -7.57 -11.72
N VAL A 128 -7.26 -6.75 -11.35
CA VAL A 128 -8.43 -6.48 -12.17
C VAL A 128 -8.08 -5.73 -13.44
N PHE A 129 -7.33 -4.64 -13.32
CA PHE A 129 -6.89 -3.88 -14.49
C PHE A 129 -6.07 -4.75 -15.46
N HIS A 130 -5.18 -5.59 -14.92
CA HIS A 130 -4.40 -6.55 -15.70
C HIS A 130 -5.30 -7.54 -16.44
N SER A 131 -6.33 -8.05 -15.78
CA SER A 131 -7.27 -9.02 -16.36
C SER A 131 -8.16 -8.39 -17.43
N ILE A 132 -8.75 -7.22 -17.15
CA ILE A 132 -9.59 -6.48 -18.12
C ILE A 132 -8.77 -6.07 -19.34
N THR A 133 -7.53 -5.59 -19.17
CA THR A 133 -6.67 -5.22 -20.32
C THR A 133 -6.46 -6.37 -21.31
N ARG A 134 -6.51 -7.62 -20.85
CA ARG A 134 -6.36 -8.80 -21.72
C ARG A 134 -7.63 -9.15 -22.48
N VAL A 135 -8.80 -8.98 -21.86
CA VAL A 135 -10.09 -9.45 -22.41
C VAL A 135 -10.89 -8.34 -23.07
N ASP A 136 -10.75 -7.10 -22.60
CA ASP A 136 -11.43 -5.90 -23.09
C ASP A 136 -10.50 -4.66 -23.00
N PRO A 137 -9.59 -4.49 -23.97
CA PRO A 137 -8.65 -3.37 -24.01
C PRO A 137 -9.32 -1.99 -24.09
N ASP A 138 -10.50 -1.89 -24.70
CA ASP A 138 -11.24 -0.63 -24.83
C ASP A 138 -11.86 -0.23 -23.50
N ALA A 139 -12.45 -1.18 -22.75
CA ALA A 139 -12.87 -0.94 -21.37
C ALA A 139 -11.68 -0.53 -20.50
N ALA A 140 -10.53 -1.20 -20.61
CA ALA A 140 -9.32 -0.81 -19.89
C ALA A 140 -8.85 0.62 -20.23
N ALA A 141 -8.92 1.01 -21.51
CA ALA A 141 -8.59 2.38 -21.94
C ALA A 141 -9.56 3.41 -21.34
N ASN A 142 -10.86 3.10 -21.30
CA ASN A 142 -11.87 3.96 -20.69
C ASN A 142 -11.63 4.12 -19.18
N ILE A 143 -11.32 3.03 -18.47
CA ILE A 143 -10.94 3.08 -17.05
C ILE A 143 -9.75 4.02 -16.86
N ASN A 144 -8.69 3.88 -17.67
CA ASN A 144 -7.53 4.75 -17.60
C ASN A 144 -7.89 6.22 -17.85
N ASN A 145 -8.76 6.50 -18.83
CA ASN A 145 -9.19 7.87 -19.13
C ASN A 145 -9.98 8.47 -17.95
N THR A 146 -10.90 7.71 -17.35
CA THR A 146 -11.65 8.11 -16.15
C THR A 146 -10.71 8.37 -14.98
N VAL A 147 -9.79 7.44 -14.70
CA VAL A 147 -8.81 7.59 -13.63
C VAL A 147 -7.93 8.82 -13.87
N ASN A 148 -7.46 9.05 -15.09
CA ASN A 148 -6.65 10.23 -15.42
C ASN A 148 -7.45 11.53 -15.23
N ALA A 149 -8.72 11.56 -15.62
CA ALA A 149 -9.59 12.71 -15.42
C ALA A 149 -9.82 13.01 -13.94
N ILE A 150 -10.15 11.98 -13.14
CA ILE A 150 -10.35 12.11 -11.69
C ILE A 150 -9.03 12.55 -11.02
N THR A 151 -7.93 11.87 -11.33
CA THR A 151 -6.60 12.18 -10.82
C THR A 151 -6.18 13.61 -11.14
N THR A 152 -6.46 14.09 -12.36
CA THR A 152 -6.18 15.48 -12.75
C THR A 152 -7.04 16.46 -11.95
N ALA A 153 -8.33 16.17 -11.75
CA ALA A 153 -9.22 17.01 -10.95
C ALA A 153 -8.75 17.08 -9.48
N LEU A 154 -8.33 15.96 -8.90
CA LEU A 154 -7.78 15.86 -7.54
C LEU A 154 -6.51 16.69 -7.36
N PHE A 155 -5.59 16.65 -8.34
CA PHE A 155 -4.34 17.42 -8.26
C PHE A 155 -4.48 18.89 -8.62
N ALA A 156 -5.43 19.25 -9.49
CA ALA A 156 -5.69 20.64 -9.87
C ALA A 156 -6.34 21.42 -8.72
N ASN A 157 -7.24 20.78 -7.97
CA ASN A 157 -7.84 21.33 -6.77
C ASN A 157 -7.08 20.80 -5.55
N HIS A 158 -6.03 21.50 -5.12
CA HIS A 158 -5.35 21.27 -3.83
C HIS A 158 -6.27 21.42 -2.57
N THR A 159 -7.58 21.40 -2.76
CA THR A 159 -8.61 21.25 -1.73
C THR A 159 -9.04 19.78 -1.67
N SER A 160 -8.61 19.06 -0.62
CA SER A 160 -9.16 17.81 -0.05
C SER A 160 -10.62 17.96 0.34
N SER A 161 -11.42 18.43 -0.61
CA SER A 161 -12.85 18.57 -0.52
C SER A 161 -13.35 17.60 -1.56
N ALA A 162 -14.04 16.58 -1.06
CA ALA A 162 -14.67 15.53 -1.83
C ALA A 162 -15.12 16.02 -3.20
N ILE A 163 -14.78 15.28 -4.26
CA ILE A 163 -15.19 15.67 -5.61
C ILE A 163 -16.72 15.78 -5.61
N PRO A 164 -17.29 16.98 -5.76
CA PRO A 164 -18.74 17.14 -5.67
C PRO A 164 -19.39 16.35 -6.81
N GLY A 165 -20.16 15.31 -6.47
CA GLY A 165 -20.93 14.50 -7.41
C GLY A 165 -20.38 13.11 -7.76
N ILE A 166 -19.24 12.67 -7.20
CA ILE A 166 -18.80 11.27 -7.36
C ILE A 166 -19.36 10.36 -6.24
N HIS A 167 -19.53 10.88 -5.02
CA HIS A 167 -19.71 10.05 -3.82
C HIS A 167 -21.03 10.33 -3.06
N ASP A 168 -22.05 10.91 -3.70
CA ASP A 168 -23.35 11.22 -3.08
C ASP A 168 -24.30 9.99 -3.07
N ASP A 169 -23.74 8.79 -2.89
CA ASP A 169 -24.51 7.56 -2.80
C ASP A 169 -25.03 7.39 -1.37
N ALA A 170 -26.32 7.74 -1.18
CA ALA A 170 -27.04 7.61 0.08
C ALA A 170 -27.21 6.16 0.57
N THR A 171 -26.66 5.17 -0.12
CA THR A 171 -26.87 3.74 0.15
C THR A 171 -26.19 3.26 1.43
N TYR A 172 -25.06 3.85 1.83
CA TYR A 172 -24.30 3.41 3.01
C TYR A 172 -24.28 4.46 4.11
N THR A 173 -24.86 4.16 5.28
CA THR A 173 -24.89 5.08 6.42
C THR A 173 -23.64 4.91 7.30
N PRO A 174 -22.76 5.92 7.42
CA PRO A 174 -21.58 5.86 8.30
C PRO A 174 -22.02 5.86 9.78
N ILE A 175 -21.52 4.92 10.59
CA ILE A 175 -21.93 4.79 12.00
C ILE A 175 -20.81 5.02 13.02
N ASN A 176 -19.56 4.70 12.69
CA ASN A 176 -18.43 4.87 13.61
C ASN A 176 -17.12 5.00 12.84
N HIS A 177 -16.10 5.59 13.44
CA HIS A 177 -14.77 5.69 12.86
C HIS A 177 -13.66 5.63 13.91
N PHE A 178 -12.47 5.20 13.48
CA PHE A 178 -11.23 5.28 14.25
C PHE A 178 -10.18 6.03 13.45
N CYS A 179 -9.41 6.88 14.12
CA CYS A 179 -8.31 7.65 13.54
C CYS A 179 -7.05 7.45 14.37
N ASN A 180 -5.87 7.53 13.76
CA ASN A 180 -4.58 7.40 14.45
C ASN A 180 -4.49 6.09 15.25
N VAL A 181 -4.83 4.98 14.62
CA VAL A 181 -4.82 3.64 15.21
C VAL A 181 -3.38 3.22 15.47
N ALA A 182 -3.08 2.93 16.74
CA ALA A 182 -1.73 2.56 17.15
C ALA A 182 -1.23 1.33 16.38
N GLY A 183 -0.03 1.44 15.79
CA GLY A 183 0.62 0.34 15.06
C GLY A 183 0.23 0.20 13.58
N TRP A 184 -0.70 1.00 13.06
CA TRP A 184 -1.09 0.92 11.64
C TRP A 184 -0.14 1.64 10.70
N GLY A 185 0.48 2.72 11.18
CA GLY A 185 1.27 3.61 10.35
C GLY A 185 0.38 4.45 9.42
N ARG A 186 0.75 5.71 9.24
CA ARG A 186 0.02 6.65 8.38
C ARG A 186 0.52 6.55 6.94
N CYS A 187 -0.40 6.69 5.99
CA CYS A 187 -0.11 6.65 4.57
C CYS A 187 -0.52 7.95 3.88
N SER A 188 0.00 8.18 2.67
CA SER A 188 -0.21 9.42 1.93
C SER A 188 -1.66 9.57 1.48
N VAL A 189 -2.26 10.72 1.83
CA VAL A 189 -3.62 11.09 1.41
C VAL A 189 -3.70 11.14 -0.12
N ASP A 190 -2.71 11.72 -0.80
CA ASP A 190 -2.66 11.76 -2.26
C ASP A 190 -2.68 10.35 -2.89
N ARG A 191 -2.01 9.39 -2.25
CA ARG A 191 -1.99 7.99 -2.71
C ARG A 191 -3.31 7.28 -2.43
N LEU A 192 -4.00 7.63 -1.35
CA LEU A 192 -5.36 7.15 -1.09
C LEU A 192 -6.35 7.72 -2.10
N TYR A 193 -6.26 8.99 -2.48
CA TYR A 193 -7.12 9.57 -3.53
C TYR A 193 -6.87 8.95 -4.90
N GLN A 194 -5.61 8.66 -5.26
CA GLN A 194 -5.33 7.80 -6.42
C GLN A 194 -5.98 6.42 -6.24
N GLY A 195 -5.85 5.84 -5.04
CA GLY A 195 -6.60 4.68 -4.56
C GLY A 195 -8.07 4.67 -5.00
N ILE A 196 -8.80 5.66 -4.50
CA ILE A 196 -10.24 5.94 -4.69
C ILE A 196 -10.57 6.12 -6.17
N ALA A 197 -9.86 6.99 -6.89
CA ALA A 197 -10.12 7.27 -8.30
C ALA A 197 -10.10 6.01 -9.18
N TYR A 198 -9.20 5.07 -8.89
CA TYR A 198 -9.18 3.78 -9.56
C TYR A 198 -10.38 2.89 -9.18
N LEU A 199 -10.79 2.88 -7.91
CA LEU A 199 -11.95 2.11 -7.47
C LEU A 199 -13.23 2.62 -8.14
N ASP A 200 -13.40 3.94 -8.26
CA ASP A 200 -14.54 4.56 -8.94
C ASP A 200 -14.58 4.23 -10.43
N GLY A 201 -13.40 4.18 -11.07
CA GLY A 201 -13.29 3.89 -12.49
C GLY A 201 -13.56 2.44 -12.86
N VAL A 202 -13.44 1.49 -11.92
CA VAL A 202 -13.55 0.05 -12.22
C VAL A 202 -15.03 -0.38 -12.22
N PRO A 203 -15.54 -0.92 -13.34
CA PRO A 203 -16.89 -1.46 -13.39
C PRO A 203 -17.00 -2.77 -12.63
N GLY A 204 -18.18 -3.04 -12.07
CA GLY A 204 -18.50 -4.32 -11.44
C GLY A 204 -18.80 -4.22 -9.95
N GLN A 205 -18.97 -5.39 -9.34
CA GLN A 205 -19.36 -5.53 -7.93
C GLN A 205 -18.30 -6.29 -7.14
N PRO A 206 -17.80 -5.73 -6.03
CA PRO A 206 -16.95 -6.45 -5.08
C PRO A 206 -17.76 -7.43 -4.25
N SER A 207 -17.18 -8.60 -3.94
CA SER A 207 -17.71 -9.56 -2.97
C SER A 207 -16.65 -10.00 -1.96
N ASN A 208 -17.04 -10.15 -0.69
CA ASN A 208 -16.18 -10.58 0.41
C ASN A 208 -16.98 -11.40 1.42
N GLY A 209 -16.50 -12.60 1.75
CA GLY A 209 -17.03 -13.38 2.86
C GLY A 209 -16.98 -14.89 2.63
N PRO A 210 -17.62 -15.66 3.54
CA PRO A 210 -18.33 -15.18 4.74
C PRO A 210 -17.39 -14.60 5.80
N GLY A 211 -17.86 -13.61 6.55
CA GLY A 211 -17.20 -13.10 7.75
C GLY A 211 -17.65 -13.83 9.03
N PRO A 212 -17.46 -13.26 10.23
CA PRO A 212 -17.02 -11.89 10.51
C PRO A 212 -15.50 -11.78 10.59
N GLY A 213 -14.98 -10.60 10.25
CA GLY A 213 -13.56 -10.30 10.43
C GLY A 213 -12.69 -10.72 9.24
N THR A 214 -13.24 -10.72 8.01
CA THR A 214 -12.43 -10.90 6.80
C THR A 214 -12.25 -9.55 6.10
N CYS A 215 -11.01 -9.18 5.82
CA CYS A 215 -10.69 -8.03 4.97
C CYS A 215 -10.04 -8.51 3.68
N GLY A 216 -10.24 -7.79 2.58
CA GLY A 216 -9.37 -7.90 1.43
C GLY A 216 -8.66 -6.60 1.15
N ARG A 217 -7.40 -6.70 0.74
CA ARG A 217 -6.64 -5.55 0.24
C ARG A 217 -7.11 -5.22 -1.17
N VAL A 218 -7.87 -4.14 -1.31
CA VAL A 218 -8.43 -3.74 -2.62
C VAL A 218 -7.44 -2.90 -3.43
N SER A 219 -6.54 -2.21 -2.75
CA SER A 219 -5.53 -1.34 -3.37
C SER A 219 -4.32 -1.24 -2.46
N CYS A 220 -3.13 -1.29 -3.04
CA CYS A 220 -1.87 -0.99 -2.36
C CYS A 220 -0.96 -0.25 -3.36
N SER A 221 -0.53 0.97 -3.03
CA SER A 221 0.43 1.71 -3.85
C SER A 221 1.23 2.69 -3.01
N TYR A 222 2.56 2.73 -3.19
CA TYR A 222 3.47 3.59 -2.42
C TYR A 222 3.26 3.49 -0.90
N SER A 223 3.08 2.26 -0.42
CA SER A 223 2.75 1.92 0.97
C SER A 223 1.47 2.58 1.52
N ALA A 224 0.55 2.99 0.66
CA ALA A 224 -0.81 3.35 1.02
C ALA A 224 -1.75 2.23 0.61
N ALA A 225 -2.28 1.52 1.61
CA ALA A 225 -3.20 0.42 1.39
C ALA A 225 -4.62 0.79 1.81
N ILE A 226 -5.55 0.29 1.01
CA ILE A 226 -6.98 0.32 1.25
C ILE A 226 -7.43 -1.12 1.44
N PHE A 227 -8.15 -1.37 2.51
CA PHE A 227 -8.80 -2.64 2.77
C PHE A 227 -10.31 -2.45 2.87
N TRP A 228 -11.03 -3.46 2.41
CA TRP A 228 -12.47 -3.58 2.60
C TRP A 228 -12.77 -4.81 3.45
N CYS A 229 -13.52 -4.62 4.52
CA CYS A 229 -13.77 -5.64 5.52
C CYS A 229 -15.26 -5.94 5.66
N ASN A 230 -15.57 -7.22 5.78
CA ASN A 230 -16.90 -7.73 6.04
C ASN A 230 -17.02 -8.18 7.51
N ASP A 231 -17.84 -7.47 8.28
CA ASP A 231 -18.21 -7.82 9.65
C ASP A 231 -19.51 -8.63 9.72
N ASN A 232 -20.16 -8.92 8.58
CA ASN A 232 -21.32 -9.80 8.52
C ASN A 232 -20.91 -11.28 8.57
N MET A 233 -21.82 -12.13 9.04
CA MET A 233 -21.66 -13.59 9.00
C MET A 233 -21.79 -14.17 7.58
N GLU A 234 -22.40 -13.41 6.68
CA GLU A 234 -22.69 -13.82 5.30
C GLU A 234 -21.77 -13.11 4.31
N THR A 235 -21.71 -13.63 3.08
CA THR A 235 -21.01 -12.93 1.99
C THR A 235 -21.66 -11.57 1.74
N LYS A 236 -20.83 -10.53 1.73
CA LYS A 236 -21.25 -9.15 1.43
C LYS A 236 -20.86 -8.81 -0.01
N VAL A 237 -21.81 -8.23 -0.73
CA VAL A 237 -21.62 -7.63 -2.06
C VAL A 237 -21.96 -6.15 -1.94
N LEU A 238 -21.14 -5.28 -2.53
CA LEU A 238 -21.45 -3.85 -2.63
C LEU A 238 -21.90 -3.52 -4.06
N ASP A 239 -22.60 -2.41 -4.21
CA ASP A 239 -23.14 -1.96 -5.50
C ASP A 239 -22.04 -1.60 -6.50
N SER A 240 -20.91 -1.09 -5.99
CA SER A 240 -19.74 -0.77 -6.79
C SER A 240 -18.45 -0.81 -5.96
N PHE A 241 -17.30 -0.78 -6.65
CA PHE A 241 -16.01 -0.54 -6.01
C PHE A 241 -15.86 0.90 -5.50
N GLY A 242 -16.56 1.85 -6.13
CA GLY A 242 -16.61 3.25 -5.68
C GLY A 242 -17.12 3.36 -4.24
N SER A 243 -18.05 2.50 -3.83
CA SER A 243 -18.54 2.47 -2.43
C SER A 243 -17.41 2.22 -1.41
N ILE A 244 -16.37 1.47 -1.76
CA ILE A 244 -15.18 1.30 -0.92
C ILE A 244 -14.36 2.59 -0.91
N GLY A 245 -14.26 3.26 -2.06
CA GLY A 245 -13.67 4.59 -2.22
C GLY A 245 -14.32 5.63 -1.31
N ASP A 246 -15.66 5.70 -1.27
CA ASP A 246 -16.44 6.58 -0.39
C ASP A 246 -16.08 6.36 1.09
N GLY A 247 -15.90 5.09 1.47
CA GLY A 247 -15.45 4.72 2.81
C GLY A 247 -14.07 5.26 3.16
N VAL A 248 -13.14 5.26 2.20
CA VAL A 248 -11.79 5.83 2.39
C VAL A 248 -11.81 7.35 2.38
N GLU A 249 -12.59 7.97 1.50
CA GLU A 249 -12.77 9.42 1.49
C GLU A 249 -13.30 9.90 2.84
N ARG A 250 -14.28 9.19 3.41
CA ARG A 250 -14.76 9.49 4.75
C ARG A 250 -13.68 9.40 5.81
N ILE A 251 -12.76 8.43 5.73
CA ILE A 251 -11.59 8.35 6.62
C ILE A 251 -10.71 9.59 6.45
N ILE A 252 -10.43 10.00 5.22
CA ILE A 252 -9.64 11.21 4.94
C ILE A 252 -10.32 12.43 5.59
N ASP A 253 -11.62 12.62 5.38
CA ASP A 253 -12.37 13.77 5.90
C ASP A 253 -12.36 13.86 7.43
N VAL A 254 -12.60 12.73 8.12
CA VAL A 254 -12.71 12.73 9.59
C VAL A 254 -11.37 12.57 10.30
N CYS A 255 -10.35 11.97 9.67
CA CYS A 255 -9.07 11.67 10.30
C CYS A 255 -7.90 12.57 9.88
N SER A 256 -7.99 13.39 8.83
CA SER A 256 -6.90 14.28 8.37
C SER A 256 -6.85 15.66 9.05
N VAL A 257 -7.57 15.86 10.15
CA VAL A 257 -7.68 17.16 10.84
C VAL A 257 -6.30 17.72 11.20
N GLY A 258 -5.94 18.87 10.63
CA GLY A 258 -4.69 19.60 10.90
C GLY A 258 -3.46 19.18 10.08
N SER A 259 -3.45 17.99 9.44
CA SER A 259 -2.39 17.55 8.51
C SER A 259 -2.98 16.71 7.39
N ARG A 260 -2.94 17.26 6.17
CA ARG A 260 -3.48 16.63 4.95
C ARG A 260 -2.47 15.73 4.23
N ALA A 261 -1.28 15.55 4.80
CA ALA A 261 -0.23 14.79 4.13
C ALA A 261 -0.38 13.27 4.37
N LEU A 262 -0.71 12.88 5.61
CA LEU A 262 -0.70 11.49 6.03
C LEU A 262 -1.91 11.16 6.91
N VAL A 263 -2.55 10.02 6.69
CA VAL A 263 -3.70 9.55 7.47
C VAL A 263 -3.64 8.04 7.66
N ASP A 264 -4.25 7.59 8.74
CA ASP A 264 -4.71 6.22 8.92
C ASP A 264 -6.07 6.27 9.61
N GLY A 265 -6.89 5.26 9.36
CA GLY A 265 -8.18 5.15 10.02
C GLY A 265 -9.05 4.04 9.47
N GLN A 266 -10.21 3.92 10.08
CA GLN A 266 -11.24 2.93 9.77
C GLN A 266 -12.60 3.59 9.82
N GLN A 267 -13.46 3.28 8.86
CA GLN A 267 -14.84 3.78 8.79
C GLN A 267 -15.83 2.61 8.70
N PHE A 268 -16.78 2.56 9.64
CA PHE A 268 -17.82 1.53 9.73
C PHE A 268 -19.15 2.00 9.16
N PHE A 269 -19.88 1.09 8.54
CA PHE A 269 -21.20 1.33 7.97
C PHE A 269 -22.28 0.48 8.65
N SER A 270 -23.52 0.97 8.61
CA SER A 270 -24.66 0.38 9.33
C SER A 270 -25.02 -1.04 8.91
N ASP A 271 -24.62 -1.45 7.71
CA ASP A 271 -24.90 -2.75 7.10
C ASP A 271 -23.71 -3.73 7.20
N GLY A 272 -22.84 -3.52 8.19
CA GLY A 272 -21.89 -4.54 8.66
C GLY A 272 -20.63 -4.68 7.81
N TRP A 273 -20.23 -3.65 7.07
CA TRP A 273 -18.91 -3.58 6.44
C TRP A 273 -18.14 -2.34 6.88
N ASN A 274 -16.83 -2.33 6.64
CA ASN A 274 -16.00 -1.18 6.93
C ASN A 274 -14.83 -1.05 5.94
N ALA A 275 -14.30 0.16 5.81
CA ALA A 275 -13.09 0.46 5.07
C ALA A 275 -11.94 0.75 6.04
N ILE A 276 -10.72 0.39 5.66
CA ILE A 276 -9.49 0.70 6.40
C ILE A 276 -8.49 1.36 5.44
N ALA A 277 -7.89 2.46 5.88
CA ALA A 277 -6.74 3.08 5.23
C ALA A 277 -5.56 3.08 6.20
N ARG A 278 -4.43 2.51 5.79
CA ARG A 278 -3.21 2.46 6.60
C ARG A 278 -1.96 2.24 5.77
N TYR A 279 -0.82 2.37 6.41
CA TYR A 279 0.43 1.86 5.86
C TYR A 279 0.38 0.32 5.72
N ASP A 280 0.89 -0.16 4.60
CA ASP A 280 1.18 -1.57 4.33
C ASP A 280 2.37 -1.68 3.35
N ALA A 281 3.02 -2.83 3.30
CA ALA A 281 4.03 -3.12 2.30
C ALA A 281 3.37 -3.51 0.96
N CYS A 282 3.57 -2.65 -0.05
CA CYS A 282 3.31 -2.91 -1.45
C CYS A 282 4.68 -3.12 -2.14
#